data_AF-A0A6A6RTJ3-F1
#
_entry.id   AF-A0A6A6RTJ3-F1
#
_cell.length_a   1.000
_cell.length_b   1.000
_cell.length_c   1.000
_cell.angle_alpha   90.00
_cell.angle_beta   90.00
_cell.angle_gamma   90.00
#
_symmetry.space_group_name_H-M   'P 1'
#
loop_
_entity.id
_entity.type
_entity.pdbx_description
1 polymer ?
#
loop_
_entity_poly.entity_id
_entity_poly.type
_entity_poly.pdbx_seq_one_letter_code
_entity_poly.pdbx_strand_id
1 'polypeptide(L)'
;MTDSCYYRNGTVVPSPYLMLPCSSPNPTICCGLGRAKPPGSEFPNNPTPEDHVRDECLPNGLCQNRHVMNGIPMVAYWLLYCTDANITSGNCLDVCKETRDIDGGSPMTPCDGTSSSELWCCGLSNKCCRNSFAVVKLPKTFGRSVPLITSSKSSTSTPSPFSTLFVSTIGVLILPTTAPVVDSGFSTETKVGIGIGAIAGVFVLFVGMGIFMWKVLERKIRASMEKDRAGESVGDVTGEDLHEKVGDGICELQQPLVQLPTKSDNVELSS
;
A
#
# COMPACT_ATOMS: atom_id res chain seq x y z
N MET A 1 -25.34 -17.11 0.87
CA MET A 1 -24.03 -17.36 0.21
C MET A 1 -23.05 -16.46 0.92
N THR A 2 -21.98 -17.01 1.50
CA THR A 2 -20.89 -16.21 2.05
C THR A 2 -20.03 -15.77 0.88
N ASP A 3 -20.10 -14.50 0.49
CA ASP A 3 -19.27 -13.99 -0.60
C ASP A 3 -17.81 -14.03 -0.17
N SER A 4 -16.99 -14.74 -0.94
CA SER A 4 -15.55 -14.82 -0.74
C SER A 4 -14.89 -13.48 -1.08
N CYS A 5 -13.85 -13.13 -0.34
CA CYS A 5 -13.01 -11.99 -0.66
C CYS A 5 -11.76 -12.48 -1.41
N TYR A 6 -11.28 -11.68 -2.35
CA TYR A 6 -10.18 -12.00 -3.24
C TYR A 6 -9.06 -10.97 -3.12
N TYR A 7 -7.84 -11.48 -3.19
CA TYR A 7 -6.64 -10.68 -3.42
C TYR A 7 -6.67 -10.09 -4.84
N ARG A 8 -5.79 -9.11 -5.08
CA ARG A 8 -5.66 -8.45 -6.39
C ARG A 8 -5.32 -9.40 -7.54
N ASN A 9 -4.59 -10.48 -7.26
CA ASN A 9 -4.24 -11.52 -8.23
C ASN A 9 -5.40 -12.50 -8.49
N GLY A 10 -6.57 -12.29 -7.88
CA GLY A 10 -7.75 -13.15 -8.01
C GLY A 10 -7.73 -14.41 -7.13
N THR A 11 -6.72 -14.59 -6.27
CA THR A 11 -6.74 -15.70 -5.31
C THR A 11 -7.68 -15.40 -4.15
N VAL A 12 -8.31 -16.42 -3.59
CA VAL A 12 -9.21 -16.26 -2.43
C VAL A 12 -8.39 -15.90 -1.20
N VAL A 13 -8.90 -14.96 -0.39
CA VAL A 13 -8.36 -14.65 0.94
C VAL A 13 -8.68 -15.81 1.88
N PRO A 14 -7.67 -16.48 2.46
CA PRO A 14 -7.94 -17.63 3.32
C PRO A 14 -8.57 -17.20 4.64
N SER A 15 -9.33 -18.12 5.25
CA SER A 15 -9.60 -18.03 6.69
C SER A 15 -8.26 -18.26 7.41
N PRO A 16 -7.81 -17.39 8.34
CA PRO A 16 -8.63 -16.70 9.33
C PRO A 16 -8.61 -15.17 9.23
N TYR A 17 -8.41 -14.57 8.05
CA TYR A 17 -8.31 -13.09 7.96
C TYR A 17 -9.61 -12.33 8.29
N LEU A 18 -10.73 -13.04 8.51
CA LEU A 18 -12.02 -12.47 8.95
C LEU A 18 -12.51 -11.31 8.07
N MET A 19 -12.21 -11.40 6.78
CA MET A 19 -12.62 -10.43 5.76
C MET A 19 -14.04 -10.74 5.31
N LEU A 20 -14.91 -9.75 5.39
CA LEU A 20 -16.32 -9.87 4.98
C LEU A 20 -16.70 -8.71 4.07
N PRO A 21 -17.64 -8.91 3.14
CA PRO A 21 -18.16 -7.85 2.31
C PRO A 21 -18.87 -6.78 3.15
N CYS A 22 -18.70 -5.53 2.77
CA CYS A 22 -19.46 -4.42 3.31
C CYS A 22 -20.95 -4.57 2.98
N SER A 23 -21.87 -4.12 3.83
CA SER A 23 -23.31 -4.27 3.52
C SER A 23 -23.83 -3.20 2.55
N SER A 24 -23.46 -1.94 2.76
CA SER A 24 -23.87 -0.79 1.94
C SER A 24 -22.91 0.37 2.22
N PRO A 25 -22.56 1.22 1.23
CA PRO A 25 -23.05 1.26 -0.15
C PRO A 25 -22.30 0.34 -1.13
N ASN A 26 -21.24 -0.35 -0.69
CA ASN A 26 -20.31 -1.05 -1.59
C ASN A 26 -20.18 -2.54 -1.25
N PRO A 27 -21.14 -3.39 -1.62
CA PRO A 27 -21.10 -4.80 -1.28
C PRO A 27 -19.92 -5.56 -1.89
N THR A 28 -19.26 -4.95 -2.87
CA THR A 28 -18.10 -5.54 -3.55
C THR A 28 -16.78 -5.32 -2.82
N ILE A 29 -16.76 -4.46 -1.80
CA ILE A 29 -15.56 -4.18 -1.00
C ILE A 29 -15.56 -5.08 0.23
N CYS A 30 -14.41 -5.66 0.53
CA CYS A 30 -14.20 -6.49 1.70
C CYS A 30 -13.28 -5.81 2.72
N CYS A 31 -13.76 -5.71 3.96
CA CYS A 31 -12.99 -5.18 5.10
C CYS A 31 -12.89 -6.23 6.22
N GLY A 32 -12.05 -5.99 7.23
CA GLY A 32 -11.90 -6.83 8.42
C GLY A 32 -13.09 -6.74 9.37
N LEU A 33 -14.30 -7.03 8.89
CA LEU A 33 -15.55 -6.88 9.65
C LEU A 33 -15.81 -8.06 10.60
N GLY A 34 -15.20 -9.22 10.36
CA GLY A 34 -15.36 -10.41 11.19
C GLY A 34 -14.53 -10.39 12.48
N ARG A 35 -13.71 -9.34 12.69
CA ARG A 35 -12.85 -9.20 13.87
C ARG A 35 -13.66 -8.99 15.15
N ALA A 36 -13.15 -9.52 16.26
CA ALA A 36 -13.87 -9.55 17.54
C ALA A 36 -14.00 -8.15 18.18
N LYS A 37 -12.94 -7.35 18.16
CA LYS A 37 -12.89 -6.05 18.83
C LYS A 37 -13.63 -4.97 18.02
N PRO A 38 -14.56 -4.21 18.61
CA PRO A 38 -15.26 -3.14 17.89
C PRO A 38 -14.34 -1.94 17.58
N PRO A 39 -14.65 -1.10 16.57
CA PRO A 39 -13.90 0.12 16.26
C PRO A 39 -13.72 1.02 17.49
N GLY A 40 -12.50 1.53 17.68
CA GLY A 40 -12.13 2.36 18.83
C GLY A 40 -11.68 1.57 20.07
N SER A 41 -11.53 0.24 19.96
CA SER A 41 -10.93 -0.56 21.05
C SER A 41 -9.44 -0.30 21.20
N GLU A 42 -8.91 -0.57 22.40
CA GLU A 42 -7.47 -0.57 22.66
C GLU A 42 -6.77 -1.64 21.79
N PHE A 43 -5.66 -1.24 21.17
CA PHE A 43 -4.79 -2.07 20.37
C PHE A 43 -3.44 -2.17 21.10
N PRO A 44 -3.10 -3.34 21.66
CA PRO A 44 -1.92 -3.49 22.48
C PRO A 44 -0.64 -3.39 21.65
N ASN A 45 0.48 -3.04 22.29
CA ASN A 45 1.79 -2.89 21.64
C ASN A 45 2.31 -4.19 20.99
N ASN A 46 1.82 -5.35 21.42
CA ASN A 46 2.12 -6.65 20.83
C ASN A 46 0.81 -7.38 20.49
N PRO A 47 0.16 -7.02 19.37
CA PRO A 47 -1.17 -7.52 19.03
C PRO A 47 -1.13 -8.98 18.58
N THR A 48 -2.06 -9.76 19.10
CA THR A 48 -2.41 -11.08 18.55
C THR A 48 -3.48 -10.92 17.46
N PRO A 49 -3.74 -11.96 16.65
CA PRO A 49 -4.83 -11.94 15.67
C PRO A 49 -6.19 -11.52 16.25
N GLU A 50 -6.46 -11.85 17.52
CA GLU A 50 -7.70 -11.56 18.25
C GLU A 50 -7.81 -10.10 18.71
N ASP A 51 -6.68 -9.40 18.80
CA ASP A 51 -6.60 -7.99 19.19
C ASP A 51 -6.92 -7.04 18.02
N HIS A 52 -6.98 -7.55 16.79
CA HIS A 52 -7.29 -6.70 15.64
C HIS A 52 -8.68 -6.09 15.77
N VAL A 53 -8.71 -4.77 15.61
CA VAL A 53 -9.93 -4.00 15.66
C VAL A 53 -10.69 -4.13 14.34
N ARG A 54 -12.01 -4.31 14.45
CA ARG A 54 -12.93 -4.36 13.32
C ARG A 54 -12.86 -3.08 12.51
N ASP A 55 -12.83 -3.23 11.19
CA ASP A 55 -12.85 -2.10 10.28
C ASP A 55 -14.28 -1.53 10.14
N GLU A 56 -14.36 -0.31 9.63
CA GLU A 56 -15.58 0.35 9.18
C GLU A 56 -15.51 0.58 7.68
N CYS A 57 -16.56 0.22 6.96
CA CYS A 57 -16.63 0.46 5.52
C CYS A 57 -16.91 1.93 5.22
N LEU A 58 -16.06 2.55 4.40
CA LEU A 58 -16.28 3.91 3.93
C LEU A 58 -17.07 3.94 2.60
N PRO A 59 -17.86 5.01 2.36
CA PRO A 59 -18.61 5.14 1.12
C PRO A 59 -17.76 5.15 -0.15
N ASN A 60 -16.51 5.62 -0.09
CA ASN A 60 -15.57 5.62 -1.21
C ASN A 60 -14.93 4.24 -1.49
N GLY A 61 -15.29 3.21 -0.73
CA GLY A 61 -14.78 1.84 -0.88
C GLY A 61 -13.49 1.54 -0.12
N LEU A 62 -13.01 2.47 0.71
CA LEU A 62 -11.91 2.19 1.65
C LEU A 62 -12.43 1.56 2.95
N CYS A 63 -11.52 0.93 3.69
CA CYS A 63 -11.76 0.43 5.04
C CYS A 63 -11.08 1.37 6.04
N GLN A 64 -11.83 1.85 7.04
CA GLN A 64 -11.31 2.67 8.13
C GLN A 64 -11.10 1.80 9.36
N ASN A 65 -9.90 1.82 9.92
CA ASN A 65 -9.58 1.18 11.18
C ASN A 65 -9.40 2.26 12.26
N ARG A 66 -10.36 2.36 13.18
CA ARG A 66 -10.22 3.20 14.38
C ARG A 66 -9.78 2.31 15.53
N HIS A 67 -8.71 2.68 16.23
CA HIS A 67 -8.26 2.00 17.43
C HIS A 67 -7.64 2.99 18.41
N VAL A 68 -7.37 2.57 19.63
CA VAL A 68 -6.65 3.36 20.63
C VAL A 68 -5.34 2.66 20.93
N MET A 69 -4.22 3.38 20.94
CA MET A 69 -2.92 2.81 21.25
C MET A 69 -2.28 3.64 22.38
N ASN A 70 -2.08 3.02 23.54
CA ASN A 70 -1.58 3.68 24.74
C ASN A 70 -2.43 4.90 25.12
N GLY A 71 -3.77 4.77 25.01
CA GLY A 71 -4.72 5.85 25.28
C GLY A 71 -4.84 6.93 24.19
N ILE A 72 -4.08 6.84 23.10
CA ILE A 72 -4.12 7.80 21.98
C ILE A 72 -5.03 7.25 20.87
N PRO A 73 -6.08 7.98 20.45
CA PRO A 73 -6.94 7.55 19.35
C PRO A 73 -6.19 7.63 18.02
N MET A 74 -6.21 6.53 17.28
CA MET A 74 -5.54 6.36 15.99
C MET A 74 -6.57 6.00 14.92
N VAL A 75 -6.36 6.51 13.71
CA VAL A 75 -7.18 6.20 12.54
C VAL A 75 -6.27 5.83 11.39
N ALA A 76 -6.50 4.67 10.79
CA ALA A 76 -5.84 4.22 9.58
C ALA A 76 -6.85 3.95 8.49
N TYR A 77 -6.47 4.19 7.23
CA TYR A 77 -7.30 3.91 6.07
C TYR A 77 -6.60 2.88 5.20
N TRP A 78 -7.36 1.90 4.72
CA TRP A 78 -6.83 0.78 3.98
C TRP A 78 -7.63 0.55 2.71
N LEU A 79 -6.89 0.33 1.62
CA LEU A 79 -7.39 -0.32 0.43
C LEU A 79 -7.17 -1.83 0.60
N LEU A 80 -8.25 -2.60 0.78
CA LEU A 80 -8.17 -4.04 1.03
C LEU A 80 -8.68 -4.86 -0.17
N TYR A 81 -9.52 -5.86 0.12
CA TYR A 81 -9.94 -6.92 -0.78
C TYR A 81 -11.25 -6.58 -1.48
N CYS A 82 -11.60 -7.39 -2.46
CA CYS A 82 -12.83 -7.25 -3.22
C CYS A 82 -13.55 -8.59 -3.31
N THR A 83 -14.88 -8.60 -3.47
CA THR A 83 -15.65 -9.83 -3.71
C THR A 83 -15.51 -10.35 -5.14
N ASP A 84 -15.02 -9.53 -6.06
CA ASP A 84 -14.76 -9.91 -7.43
C ASP A 84 -13.29 -10.35 -7.58
N ALA A 85 -13.09 -11.57 -8.08
CA ALA A 85 -11.76 -12.11 -8.35
C ALA A 85 -11.04 -11.31 -9.45
N ASN A 86 -11.79 -10.65 -10.34
CA ASN A 86 -11.22 -9.77 -11.34
C ASN A 86 -11.23 -8.31 -10.85
N ILE A 87 -10.09 -7.85 -10.31
CA ILE A 87 -9.96 -6.48 -9.82
C ILE A 87 -10.21 -5.40 -10.90
N THR A 88 -10.06 -5.75 -12.18
CA THR A 88 -10.22 -4.81 -13.31
C THR A 88 -11.66 -4.69 -13.79
N SER A 89 -12.61 -5.42 -13.20
CA SER A 89 -14.03 -5.40 -13.60
C SER A 89 -14.73 -4.06 -13.37
N GLY A 90 -14.12 -3.15 -12.61
CA GLY A 90 -14.73 -1.91 -12.14
C GLY A 90 -15.57 -2.09 -10.86
N ASN A 91 -15.79 -3.34 -10.42
CA ASN A 91 -16.44 -3.64 -9.13
C ASN A 91 -15.47 -3.51 -7.95
N CYS A 92 -14.17 -3.36 -8.22
CA CYS A 92 -13.12 -3.23 -7.22
C CYS A 92 -12.36 -1.90 -7.37
N LEU A 93 -11.77 -1.42 -6.28
CA LEU A 93 -10.82 -0.32 -6.31
C LEU A 93 -9.45 -0.80 -6.83
N ASP A 94 -9.18 -0.56 -8.11
CA ASP A 94 -7.89 -0.88 -8.76
C ASP A 94 -6.93 0.32 -8.76
N VAL A 95 -6.61 0.84 -7.57
CA VAL A 95 -5.63 1.92 -7.35
C VAL A 95 -4.44 1.43 -6.52
N CYS A 96 -3.39 2.26 -6.42
CA CYS A 96 -2.22 2.00 -5.56
C CYS A 96 -1.57 0.64 -5.83
N LYS A 97 -1.33 0.34 -7.11
CA LYS A 97 -0.85 -0.97 -7.57
C LYS A 97 0.55 -1.29 -7.07
N GLU A 98 1.35 -0.25 -6.89
CA GLU A 98 2.77 -0.27 -6.57
C GLU A 98 3.03 -0.41 -5.06
N THR A 99 2.06 -0.04 -4.23
CA THR A 99 2.20 -0.01 -2.76
C THR A 99 1.40 -1.10 -2.05
N ARG A 100 0.68 -1.95 -2.80
CA ARG A 100 0.02 -3.10 -2.21
C ARG A 100 1.07 -4.10 -1.71
N ASP A 101 0.92 -4.50 -0.46
CA ASP A 101 1.75 -5.52 0.18
C ASP A 101 1.45 -6.92 -0.37
N ILE A 102 2.23 -7.91 0.10
CA ILE A 102 2.03 -9.32 -0.26
C ILE A 102 0.67 -9.85 0.22
N ASP A 103 0.11 -9.24 1.26
CA ASP A 103 -1.22 -9.52 1.79
C ASP A 103 -2.32 -8.78 1.02
N GLY A 104 -1.99 -8.12 -0.10
CA GLY A 104 -2.91 -7.48 -1.04
C GLY A 104 -3.53 -6.17 -0.57
N GLY A 105 -3.22 -5.71 0.64
CA GLY A 105 -3.67 -4.45 1.21
C GLY A 105 -2.73 -3.29 0.87
N SER A 106 -3.21 -2.06 0.90
CA SER A 106 -2.36 -0.87 0.84
C SER A 106 -2.86 0.17 1.84
N PRO A 107 -1.98 0.75 2.67
CA PRO A 107 -2.36 1.91 3.47
C PRO A 107 -2.67 3.09 2.55
N MET A 108 -3.60 3.94 2.99
CA MET A 108 -4.06 5.12 2.29
C MET A 108 -4.01 6.32 3.23
N THR A 109 -3.57 7.48 2.75
CA THR A 109 -3.56 8.71 3.56
C THR A 109 -4.37 9.81 2.85
N PRO A 110 -5.39 10.41 3.50
CA PRO A 110 -6.19 11.46 2.89
C PRO A 110 -5.39 12.77 2.78
N CYS A 111 -5.56 13.49 1.68
CA CYS A 111 -4.90 14.78 1.48
C CYS A 111 -5.48 15.93 2.31
N ASP A 112 -6.77 15.88 2.63
CA ASP A 112 -7.44 16.89 3.45
C ASP A 112 -7.54 16.50 4.94
N GLY A 113 -6.98 15.35 5.32
CA GLY A 113 -7.04 14.82 6.68
C GLY A 113 -8.37 14.17 7.07
N THR A 114 -9.34 14.07 6.16
CA THR A 114 -10.68 13.53 6.44
C THR A 114 -10.92 12.18 5.77
N SER A 115 -11.82 11.37 6.34
CA SER A 115 -12.27 10.11 5.72
C SER A 115 -13.06 10.31 4.41
N SER A 116 -13.47 11.54 4.13
CA SER A 116 -14.23 11.95 2.94
C SER A 116 -13.38 12.58 1.84
N SER A 117 -12.04 12.56 1.96
CA SER A 117 -11.15 13.16 0.98
C SER A 117 -11.45 12.66 -0.44
N GLU A 118 -11.35 13.54 -1.43
CA GLU A 118 -11.38 13.13 -2.84
C GLU A 118 -10.00 12.70 -3.34
N LEU A 119 -8.94 13.15 -2.67
CA LEU A 119 -7.55 12.91 -3.04
C LEU A 119 -6.83 12.11 -1.96
N TRP A 120 -6.17 11.05 -2.36
CA TRP A 120 -5.50 10.14 -1.42
C TRP A 120 -4.09 9.80 -1.88
N CYS A 121 -3.20 9.63 -0.93
CA CYS A 121 -1.89 9.02 -1.15
C CYS A 121 -1.95 7.52 -0.94
N CYS A 122 -1.28 6.80 -1.83
CA CYS A 122 -0.92 5.40 -1.64
C CYS A 122 0.25 5.33 -0.66
N GLY A 123 0.01 4.92 0.59
CA GLY A 123 1.02 4.90 1.65
C GLY A 123 0.57 5.52 2.98
N LEU A 124 1.51 5.58 3.92
CA LEU A 124 1.34 6.14 5.28
C LEU A 124 1.56 7.67 5.34
N SER A 125 1.94 8.30 4.23
CA SER A 125 2.33 9.71 4.21
C SER A 125 1.47 10.53 3.26
N ASN A 126 1.10 11.74 3.68
CA ASN A 126 0.42 12.73 2.85
C ASN A 126 1.38 13.59 2.00
N LYS A 127 2.70 13.30 1.99
CA LYS A 127 3.69 14.05 1.20
C LYS A 127 3.32 14.11 -0.28
N CYS A 128 2.70 13.05 -0.81
CA CYS A 128 2.27 12.96 -2.20
C CYS A 128 1.25 14.06 -2.58
N CYS A 129 0.43 14.52 -1.62
CA CYS A 129 -0.59 15.54 -1.82
C CYS A 129 -0.01 16.91 -2.19
N ARG A 130 1.21 17.23 -1.73
CA ARG A 130 1.84 18.54 -2.00
C ARG A 130 2.24 18.70 -3.47
N ASN A 131 2.68 17.61 -4.08
CA ASN A 131 3.27 17.64 -5.42
C ASN A 131 2.35 17.00 -6.48
N SER A 132 1.17 16.51 -6.08
CA SER A 132 0.25 15.75 -6.95
C SER A 132 0.87 14.50 -7.60
N PHE A 133 2.01 14.03 -7.09
CA PHE A 133 2.68 12.82 -7.56
C PHE A 133 2.13 11.62 -6.79
N ALA A 134 1.70 10.56 -7.48
CA ALA A 134 1.09 9.37 -6.86
C ALA A 134 -0.17 9.66 -6.00
N VAL A 135 -0.85 10.79 -6.26
CA VAL A 135 -2.17 11.08 -5.71
C VAL A 135 -3.22 10.35 -6.55
N VAL A 136 -4.09 9.60 -5.89
CA VAL A 136 -5.25 8.97 -6.53
C VAL A 136 -6.52 9.73 -6.18
N LYS A 137 -7.40 9.90 -7.17
CA LYS A 137 -8.71 10.50 -6.97
C LYS A 137 -9.72 9.39 -6.73
N LEU A 138 -10.38 9.41 -5.56
CA LEU A 138 -11.43 8.45 -5.22
C LEU A 138 -12.81 9.12 -5.29
N PRO A 139 -13.84 8.40 -5.76
CA PRO A 139 -15.22 8.90 -5.69
C PRO A 139 -15.66 8.98 -4.23
N LYS A 140 -16.51 9.97 -3.88
CA LYS A 140 -17.14 10.01 -2.55
C LYS A 140 -17.99 8.77 -2.26
N THR A 141 -18.56 8.17 -3.32
CA THR A 141 -19.31 6.92 -3.22
C THR A 141 -18.85 6.00 -4.34
N PHE A 142 -18.28 4.86 -3.97
CA PHE A 142 -17.84 3.85 -4.91
C PHE A 142 -19.04 3.23 -5.66
N GLY A 143 -18.80 2.75 -6.87
CA GLY A 143 -19.86 2.26 -7.77
C GLY A 143 -20.79 3.34 -8.35
N ARG A 144 -20.77 4.57 -7.84
CA ARG A 144 -21.42 5.71 -8.51
C ARG A 144 -20.43 6.32 -9.48
N SER A 145 -20.85 6.43 -10.75
CA SER A 145 -20.12 7.22 -11.73
C SER A 145 -19.92 8.63 -11.17
N VAL A 146 -18.67 9.02 -10.95
CA VAL A 146 -18.34 10.42 -10.69
C VAL A 146 -18.88 11.17 -11.91
N PRO A 147 -19.79 12.15 -11.74
CA PRO A 147 -20.19 12.99 -12.85
C PRO A 147 -18.89 13.52 -13.44
N LEU A 148 -18.61 13.19 -14.71
CA LEU A 148 -17.46 13.71 -15.39
C LEU A 148 -17.68 15.22 -15.42
N ILE A 149 -17.06 15.94 -14.50
CA ILE A 149 -16.98 17.39 -14.56
C ILE A 149 -16.06 17.62 -15.75
N THR A 150 -16.64 17.63 -16.94
CA THR A 150 -16.03 18.22 -18.13
C THR A 150 -15.65 19.61 -17.69
N SER A 151 -14.39 19.77 -17.30
CA SER A 151 -13.81 21.07 -17.05
C SER A 151 -13.78 21.74 -18.41
N SER A 152 -14.91 22.34 -18.77
CA SER A 152 -15.01 23.29 -19.85
C SER A 152 -14.08 24.43 -19.46
N LYS A 153 -12.79 24.28 -19.79
CA LYS A 153 -11.90 25.42 -19.93
C LYS A 153 -12.53 26.26 -21.03
N SER A 154 -13.39 27.19 -20.64
CA SER A 154 -13.80 28.32 -21.47
C SER A 154 -12.55 29.17 -21.67
N SER A 155 -11.65 28.72 -22.55
CA SER A 155 -10.71 29.60 -23.20
C SER A 155 -11.54 30.44 -24.16
N THR A 156 -11.93 31.62 -23.71
CA THR A 156 -12.47 32.68 -24.55
C THR A 156 -11.37 33.14 -25.49
N SER A 157 -11.19 32.45 -26.61
CA SER A 157 -10.34 32.87 -27.71
C SER A 157 -11.13 33.86 -28.56
N THR A 158 -10.77 35.14 -28.47
CA THR A 158 -11.23 36.21 -29.37
C THR A 158 -10.81 35.88 -30.80
N PRO A 159 -11.73 35.68 -31.77
CA PRO A 159 -11.36 35.42 -33.14
C PRO A 159 -10.99 36.74 -33.86
N SER A 160 -9.79 36.78 -34.43
CA SER A 160 -9.39 37.78 -35.43
C SER A 160 -9.76 37.25 -36.82
N PRO A 161 -10.43 38.04 -37.69
CA PRO A 161 -10.80 37.58 -39.02
C PRO A 161 -9.59 37.67 -39.95
N PHE A 162 -9.13 36.52 -40.46
CA PHE A 162 -8.26 36.47 -41.64
C PHE A 162 -8.85 35.53 -42.66
N SER A 163 -9.23 36.12 -43.81
CA SER A 163 -9.66 35.43 -45.01
C SER A 163 -8.51 34.60 -45.57
N THR A 164 -8.78 33.37 -46.01
CA THR A 164 -8.00 32.73 -47.07
C THR A 164 -8.81 31.65 -47.78
N LEU A 165 -8.57 31.59 -49.08
CA LEU A 165 -9.38 30.97 -50.13
C LEU A 165 -9.17 29.45 -50.26
N PHE A 166 -10.18 28.84 -50.87
CA PHE A 166 -10.34 27.45 -51.34
C PHE A 166 -9.09 26.76 -51.93
N VAL A 167 -8.95 25.46 -51.63
CA VAL A 167 -8.55 24.42 -52.61
C VAL A 167 -9.34 23.13 -52.32
N SER A 168 -10.15 22.70 -53.29
CA SER A 168 -10.74 21.36 -53.39
C SER A 168 -9.73 20.40 -54.00
N THR A 169 -9.52 19.19 -53.47
CA THR A 169 -9.02 18.05 -54.27
C THR A 169 -9.30 16.69 -53.62
N ILE A 170 -10.18 15.92 -54.28
CA ILE A 170 -10.20 14.46 -54.57
C ILE A 170 -10.15 13.45 -53.40
N GLY A 171 -11.19 12.61 -53.38
CA GLY A 171 -11.28 11.41 -52.54
C GLY A 171 -10.35 10.28 -53.01
N VAL A 172 -9.83 9.54 -52.03
CA VAL A 172 -9.11 8.29 -52.24
C VAL A 172 -9.86 7.20 -51.48
N LEU A 173 -10.40 6.27 -52.26
CA LEU A 173 -10.95 5.00 -51.82
C LEU A 173 -9.77 4.09 -51.46
N ILE A 174 -9.63 3.71 -50.19
CA ILE A 174 -8.59 2.76 -49.75
C ILE A 174 -9.24 1.41 -49.48
N LEU A 175 -8.81 0.44 -50.27
CA LEU A 175 -9.14 -0.98 -50.27
C LEU A 175 -8.61 -1.67 -48.98
N PRO A 176 -9.31 -2.68 -48.43
CA PRO A 176 -8.79 -3.44 -47.29
C PRO A 176 -7.68 -4.39 -47.74
N THR A 177 -6.46 -4.17 -47.24
CA THR A 177 -5.32 -5.08 -47.40
C THR A 177 -5.23 -6.01 -46.20
N THR A 178 -5.61 -7.26 -46.44
CA THR A 178 -5.33 -8.44 -45.62
C THR A 178 -3.83 -8.70 -45.59
N ALA A 179 -3.23 -8.79 -44.40
CA ALA A 179 -1.87 -9.28 -44.20
C ALA A 179 -1.74 -9.96 -42.80
N PRO A 180 -0.77 -10.88 -42.63
CA PRO A 180 -1.02 -12.17 -41.99
C PRO A 180 -0.70 -12.26 -40.50
N VAL A 181 -1.30 -13.29 -39.91
CA VAL A 181 -1.01 -13.88 -38.59
C VAL A 181 0.49 -14.16 -38.45
N VAL A 182 1.09 -13.62 -37.39
CA VAL A 182 2.44 -13.97 -36.94
C VAL A 182 2.28 -14.85 -35.71
N ASP A 183 2.28 -16.17 -35.92
CA ASP A 183 2.45 -17.17 -34.88
C ASP A 183 3.92 -17.14 -34.42
N SER A 184 4.14 -16.72 -33.18
CA SER A 184 5.44 -16.84 -32.52
C SER A 184 5.48 -18.16 -31.76
N GLY A 185 5.87 -19.21 -32.48
CA GLY A 185 6.25 -20.50 -31.90
C GLY A 185 7.50 -20.36 -31.03
N PHE A 186 7.36 -20.65 -29.73
CA PHE A 186 8.51 -20.86 -28.87
C PHE A 186 8.98 -22.31 -29.03
N SER A 187 10.16 -22.43 -29.65
CA SER A 187 10.88 -23.67 -29.89
C SER A 187 11.15 -24.40 -28.57
N THR A 188 10.64 -25.61 -28.48
CA THR A 188 11.24 -26.68 -27.69
C THR A 188 12.70 -26.90 -28.09
N GLU A 189 13.44 -27.44 -27.11
CA GLU A 189 14.77 -28.05 -27.20
C GLU A 189 15.99 -27.13 -27.01
N THR A 190 16.64 -27.24 -25.83
CA THR A 190 18.07 -27.62 -25.72
C THR A 190 18.42 -28.12 -24.31
N LYS A 191 18.69 -29.43 -24.27
CA LYS A 191 19.65 -30.24 -23.48
C LYS A 191 20.47 -29.66 -22.30
N VAL A 192 20.42 -30.41 -21.19
CA VAL A 192 21.51 -31.13 -20.48
C VAL A 192 22.74 -30.33 -19.96
N GLY A 193 22.92 -30.33 -18.63
CA GLY A 193 24.16 -30.82 -17.98
C GLY A 193 25.04 -29.84 -17.19
N ILE A 194 25.50 -30.29 -16.01
CA ILE A 194 26.58 -29.76 -15.12
C ILE A 194 26.15 -28.58 -14.21
N GLY A 195 26.32 -28.56 -12.89
CA GLY A 195 26.97 -29.48 -11.97
C GLY A 195 26.70 -29.04 -10.51
N ILE A 196 26.52 -30.01 -9.62
CA ILE A 196 26.42 -29.78 -8.17
C ILE A 196 27.84 -29.54 -7.67
N GLY A 197 28.21 -28.27 -7.41
CA GLY A 197 29.58 -27.98 -6.96
C GLY A 197 29.93 -26.55 -6.58
N ALA A 198 28.96 -25.67 -6.29
CA ALA A 198 29.26 -24.27 -5.95
C ALA A 198 28.41 -23.65 -4.82
N ILE A 199 27.67 -24.45 -4.04
CA ILE A 199 26.79 -23.91 -2.97
C ILE A 199 27.49 -23.90 -1.61
N ALA A 200 28.49 -24.77 -1.38
CA ALA A 200 29.18 -24.85 -0.09
C ALA A 200 30.12 -23.66 0.21
N GLY A 201 30.77 -23.08 -0.81
CA GLY A 201 31.72 -21.97 -0.60
C GLY A 201 31.04 -20.65 -0.24
N VAL A 202 29.84 -20.42 -0.77
CA VAL A 202 29.09 -19.17 -0.57
C VAL A 202 28.51 -19.10 0.85
N PHE A 203 28.04 -20.23 1.39
CA PHE A 203 27.54 -20.30 2.77
C PHE A 203 28.62 -20.00 3.82
N VAL A 204 29.85 -20.48 3.64
CA VAL A 204 30.94 -20.22 4.59
C VAL A 204 31.31 -18.73 4.63
N LEU A 205 31.30 -18.05 3.48
CA LEU A 205 31.56 -16.60 3.42
C LEU A 205 30.45 -15.78 4.07
N PHE A 206 29.18 -16.10 3.82
CA PHE A 206 28.06 -15.37 4.43
C PHE A 206 27.95 -15.58 5.94
N VAL A 207 28.15 -16.81 6.43
CA VAL A 207 28.16 -17.11 7.87
C VAL A 207 29.34 -16.43 8.55
N GLY A 208 30.53 -16.45 7.92
CA GLY A 208 31.72 -15.76 8.43
C GLY A 208 31.53 -14.24 8.54
N MET A 209 30.96 -13.60 7.50
CA MET A 209 30.66 -12.17 7.52
C MET A 209 29.60 -11.81 8.58
N GLY A 210 28.57 -12.64 8.75
CA GLY A 210 27.54 -12.42 9.76
C GLY A 210 28.11 -12.39 11.18
N ILE A 211 28.95 -13.37 11.53
CA ILE A 211 29.59 -13.45 12.86
C ILE A 211 30.54 -12.27 13.08
N PHE A 212 31.28 -11.85 12.05
CA PHE A 212 32.20 -10.71 12.15
C PHE A 212 31.45 -9.40 12.39
N MET A 213 30.37 -9.13 11.63
CA MET A 213 29.56 -7.92 11.79
C MET A 213 28.87 -7.89 13.16
N TRP A 214 28.38 -9.02 13.66
CA TRP A 214 27.81 -9.12 15.01
C TRP A 214 28.81 -8.70 16.08
N LYS A 215 30.06 -9.21 16.02
CA LYS A 215 31.10 -8.85 17.00
C LYS A 215 31.53 -7.38 16.93
N VAL A 216 31.46 -6.75 15.76
CA VAL A 216 31.74 -5.31 15.62
C VAL A 216 30.62 -4.47 16.24
N LEU A 217 29.35 -4.86 16.06
CA LEU A 217 28.23 -4.16 16.69
C LEU A 217 28.26 -4.25 18.21
N GLU A 218 28.59 -5.41 18.80
CA GLU A 218 28.70 -5.56 20.26
C GLU A 218 29.76 -4.63 20.86
N ARG A 219 30.88 -4.42 20.18
CA ARG A 219 31.92 -3.47 20.62
C ARG A 219 31.43 -2.03 20.58
N LYS A 220 30.65 -1.67 19.55
CA LYS A 220 30.10 -0.31 19.40
C LYS A 220 29.05 0.01 20.48
N ILE A 221 28.21 -0.97 20.82
CA ILE A 221 27.19 -0.83 21.90
C ILE A 221 27.86 -0.65 23.27
N ARG A 222 28.98 -1.33 23.53
CA ARG A 222 29.73 -1.15 24.79
C ARG A 222 30.40 0.22 24.89
N ALA A 223 30.92 0.74 23.77
CA ALA A 223 31.54 2.07 23.75
C ALA A 223 30.54 3.23 23.94
N SER A 224 29.26 3.06 23.56
CA SER A 224 28.24 4.09 23.81
C SER A 224 27.80 4.15 25.27
N MET A 225 27.76 3.01 25.99
CA MET A 225 27.35 2.98 27.40
C MET A 225 28.36 3.64 28.36
N GLU A 226 29.62 3.79 27.95
CA GLU A 226 30.63 4.46 28.78
C GLU A 226 30.54 6.00 28.70
N LYS A 227 29.96 6.54 27.64
CA LYS A 227 29.81 7.99 27.46
C LYS A 227 28.69 8.59 28.33
N ASP A 228 27.67 7.79 28.65
CA ASP A 228 26.53 8.24 29.45
C ASP A 228 26.82 8.23 30.96
N ARG A 229 27.88 7.53 31.41
CA ARG A 229 28.26 7.51 32.84
C ARG A 229 29.25 8.62 33.24
N ALA A 230 29.88 9.28 32.27
CA ALA A 230 30.82 10.39 32.51
C ALA A 230 30.20 11.79 32.30
N GLY A 231 28.93 11.87 31.94
CA GLY A 231 28.26 13.10 31.52
C GLY A 231 27.31 13.75 32.54
N GLU A 232 27.29 13.30 33.80
CA GLU A 232 26.46 13.93 34.85
C GLU A 232 27.33 14.72 35.83
N SER A 233 27.80 15.88 35.37
CA SER A 233 28.30 16.95 36.24
C SER A 233 27.72 18.29 35.78
N VAL A 234 26.68 18.71 36.52
CA VAL A 234 26.37 20.08 36.94
C VAL A 234 26.85 21.19 36.00
N GLY A 235 25.92 21.73 35.23
CA GLY A 235 26.06 22.97 34.47
C GLY A 235 24.74 23.75 34.47
N ASP A 236 24.61 24.58 35.50
CA ASP A 236 23.65 25.66 35.65
C ASP A 236 23.73 26.65 34.48
N VAL A 237 22.64 26.86 33.73
CA VAL A 237 22.45 28.01 32.83
C VAL A 237 20.96 28.39 32.80
N THR A 238 20.67 29.44 33.57
CA THR A 238 19.85 30.63 33.23
C THR A 238 18.92 30.57 32.01
N GLY A 239 17.69 31.02 32.25
CA GLY A 239 16.61 31.15 31.28
C GLY A 239 16.75 32.29 30.25
N GLU A 240 15.59 32.56 29.63
CA GLU A 240 15.33 33.42 28.47
C GLU A 240 15.46 32.68 27.12
N ASP A 241 14.36 32.07 26.66
CA ASP A 241 13.54 32.65 25.58
C ASP A 241 12.48 31.62 25.11
N LEU A 242 11.23 31.91 25.48
CA LEU A 242 10.04 31.23 24.97
C LEU A 242 9.76 31.75 23.55
N HIS A 243 10.35 31.10 22.55
CA HIS A 243 9.88 31.22 21.18
C HIS A 243 9.14 29.94 20.77
N GLU A 244 7.82 30.05 20.86
CA GLU A 244 6.81 29.13 20.37
C GLU A 244 7.10 28.70 18.93
N LYS A 245 7.64 27.48 18.79
CA LYS A 245 7.57 26.70 17.55
C LYS A 245 6.67 25.51 17.81
N VAL A 246 5.38 25.72 17.51
CA VAL A 246 4.44 24.66 17.19
C VAL A 246 4.95 24.01 15.90
N GLY A 247 5.86 23.05 16.05
CA GLY A 247 6.38 22.21 14.98
C GLY A 247 5.58 20.93 14.92
N ASP A 248 4.94 20.71 13.77
CA ASP A 248 4.28 19.47 13.36
C ASP A 248 5.08 18.23 13.83
N GLY A 249 4.61 17.63 14.92
CA GLY A 249 5.07 16.34 15.42
C GLY A 249 4.57 15.25 14.49
N ILE A 250 5.36 14.96 13.47
CA ILE A 250 5.23 13.82 12.58
C ILE A 250 5.18 12.57 13.46
N CYS A 251 4.00 11.94 13.56
CA CYS A 251 3.88 10.56 14.01
C CYS A 251 4.47 9.66 12.92
N GLU A 252 5.79 9.65 12.81
CA GLU A 252 6.54 8.60 12.11
C GLU A 252 6.56 7.40 13.04
N LEU A 253 5.39 6.77 13.21
CA LEU A 253 5.28 5.44 13.79
C LEU A 253 5.87 4.49 12.76
N GLN A 254 7.17 4.29 12.88
CA GLN A 254 7.85 3.12 12.37
C GLN A 254 7.17 1.91 13.02
N GLN A 255 6.18 1.34 12.33
CA GLN A 255 5.62 0.07 12.72
C GLN A 255 6.78 -0.92 12.77
N PRO A 256 6.99 -1.64 13.89
CA PRO A 256 7.96 -2.71 13.92
C PRO A 256 7.53 -3.72 12.86
N LEU A 257 8.45 -3.98 11.93
CA LEU A 257 8.32 -4.97 10.87
C LEU A 257 8.03 -6.31 11.57
N VAL A 258 6.76 -6.72 11.58
CA VAL A 258 6.31 -7.97 12.18
C VAL A 258 7.01 -9.08 11.41
N GLN A 259 8.03 -9.67 12.04
CA GLN A 259 8.66 -10.87 11.51
C GLN A 259 7.63 -11.99 11.55
N LEU A 260 7.11 -12.35 10.37
CA LEU A 260 6.27 -13.54 10.19
C LEU A 260 7.02 -14.76 10.74
N PRO A 261 6.39 -15.59 11.60
CA PRO A 261 7.00 -16.82 12.06
C PRO A 261 7.25 -17.73 10.86
N THR A 262 8.51 -18.07 10.63
CA THR A 262 8.88 -19.15 9.72
C THR A 262 8.39 -20.45 10.32
N LYS A 263 7.30 -20.97 9.76
CA LYS A 263 6.76 -22.30 10.09
C LYS A 263 7.80 -23.34 9.68
N SER A 264 8.55 -23.85 10.65
CA SER A 264 9.42 -25.01 10.48
C SER A 264 8.54 -26.26 10.61
N ASP A 265 8.07 -26.76 9.48
CA ASP A 265 7.42 -28.06 9.39
C ASP A 265 8.51 -29.16 9.53
N ASN A 266 8.74 -29.64 10.75
CA ASN A 266 9.34 -30.96 10.96
C ASN A 266 8.20 -31.99 10.91
N VAL A 267 7.90 -32.45 9.69
CA VAL A 267 7.15 -33.69 9.47
C VAL A 267 8.12 -34.84 9.76
N GLU A 268 8.00 -35.41 10.95
CA GLU A 268 8.64 -36.66 11.31
C GLU A 268 7.94 -37.79 10.53
N LEU A 269 8.56 -38.21 9.43
CA LEU A 269 8.16 -39.38 8.66
C LEU A 269 8.82 -40.62 9.31
N SER A 270 7.99 -41.55 9.76
CA SER A 270 8.35 -42.77 10.48
C SER A 270 9.36 -43.66 9.75
N SER A 271 10.20 -44.35 10.52
CA SER A 271 10.60 -45.75 10.32
C SER A 271 11.08 -46.35 11.63
#